data_AF-A0A7C7I531-F1
#
_entry.id   AF-A0A7C7I531-F1
#
_cell.length_a   1.000
_cell.length_b   1.000
_cell.length_c   1.000
_cell.angle_alpha   90.00
_cell.angle_beta   90.00
_cell.angle_gamma   90.00
#
_symmetry.space_group_name_H-M   'P 1'
#
loop_
_entity.id
_entity.type
_entity.pdbx_description
1 polymer ?
#
loop_
_entity_poly.entity_id
_entity_poly.type
_entity_poly.pdbx_seq_one_letter_code
_entity_poly.pdbx_strand_id
1 'polypeptide(L)'
;MKIKFFLLVFILGLANIGNGQSDYKNLKVLDPTIEKSELKLLMNGYAKSLGVKCVFCHVRDAFHKDDKEHKLVARKMIAMTAGIRADLKKTFPKKDVSEKFNCTVCHAGSTDPEWVETH
;
A
#
# COMPACT_ATOMS: atom_id res chain seq x y z
N MET A 1 38.34 -26.86 40.39
CA MET A 1 38.51 -25.60 41.16
C MET A 1 37.88 -24.46 40.39
N LYS A 2 37.06 -23.65 41.08
CA LYS A 2 36.31 -22.52 40.54
C LYS A 2 37.24 -21.31 40.37
N ILE A 3 37.20 -20.65 39.21
CA ILE A 3 37.56 -19.23 39.11
C ILE A 3 36.46 -18.54 38.29
N LYS A 4 35.74 -17.66 38.98
CA LYS A 4 34.71 -16.76 38.46
C LYS A 4 35.38 -15.45 38.01
N PHE A 5 34.75 -14.81 37.03
CA PHE A 5 34.63 -13.36 36.86
C PHE A 5 35.79 -12.58 36.24
N PHE A 6 35.65 -12.22 34.96
CA PHE A 6 35.93 -10.89 34.39
C PHE A 6 35.12 -10.82 33.07
N LEU A 7 33.92 -10.25 33.08
CA LEU A 7 33.62 -8.85 32.73
C LEU A 7 34.02 -8.47 31.29
N LEU A 8 32.96 -8.10 30.54
CA LEU A 8 32.89 -7.01 29.57
C LEU A 8 33.18 -7.29 28.09
N VAL A 9 32.08 -7.14 27.32
CA VAL A 9 32.00 -6.35 26.08
C VAL A 9 32.53 -7.05 24.81
N PHE A 10 31.62 -7.75 24.14
CA PHE A 10 31.53 -7.66 22.68
C PHE A 10 30.05 -7.73 22.24
N ILE A 11 29.22 -6.88 22.85
CA ILE A 11 28.01 -6.41 22.20
C ILE A 11 28.46 -5.21 21.37
N LEU A 12 28.70 -5.38 20.08
CA LEU A 12 28.57 -4.29 19.11
C LEU A 12 28.37 -4.88 17.71
N GLY A 13 27.13 -4.80 17.24
CA GLY A 13 26.77 -5.30 15.92
C GLY A 13 25.37 -5.89 15.81
N LEU A 14 24.47 -5.68 16.79
CA LEU A 14 23.05 -5.76 16.47
C LEU A 14 22.77 -4.63 15.49
N ALA A 15 22.55 -5.03 14.24
CA ALA A 15 22.05 -4.19 13.18
C ALA A 15 20.87 -3.39 13.74
N ASN A 16 21.06 -2.08 13.89
CA ASN A 16 19.94 -1.16 13.91
C ASN A 16 19.38 -1.14 12.48
N ILE A 17 18.63 -2.18 12.12
CA ILE A 17 17.58 -2.03 11.13
C ILE A 17 16.54 -1.20 11.88
N GLY A 18 16.68 0.12 11.81
CA GLY A 18 15.63 1.02 12.23
C GLY A 18 14.41 0.66 11.41
N ASN A 19 13.48 -0.08 12.01
CA ASN A 19 12.13 -0.20 11.47
C ASN A 19 11.65 1.24 11.29
N GLY A 20 11.45 1.65 10.03
CA GLY A 20 10.86 2.92 9.68
C GLY A 20 9.41 2.91 10.14
N GLN A 21 9.18 3.15 11.43
CA GLN A 21 7.84 3.25 11.97
C GLN A 21 7.24 4.54 11.38
N SER A 22 6.41 4.38 10.36
CA SER A 22 5.89 5.49 9.60
C SER A 22 4.69 6.12 10.32
N ASP A 23 4.78 7.43 10.61
CA ASP A 23 3.76 8.21 11.33
C ASP A 23 2.54 8.58 10.46
N TYR A 24 2.02 7.62 9.66
CA TYR A 24 0.89 7.91 8.80
C TYR A 24 -0.41 8.09 9.59
N LYS A 25 -0.96 9.30 9.53
CA LYS A 25 -2.14 9.69 10.33
C LYS A 25 -3.45 8.98 9.95
N ASN A 26 -3.58 8.45 8.73
CA ASN A 26 -4.87 7.92 8.24
C ASN A 26 -4.71 6.83 7.15
N LEU A 27 -3.88 5.82 7.40
CA LEU A 27 -3.91 4.57 6.64
C LEU A 27 -4.91 3.61 7.31
N LYS A 28 -5.94 3.19 6.56
CA LYS A 28 -7.01 2.31 7.08
C LYS A 28 -7.07 0.93 6.41
N VAL A 29 -6.41 0.77 5.26
CA VAL A 29 -6.50 -0.46 4.44
C VAL A 29 -5.12 -0.97 4.06
N LEU A 30 -4.18 -0.05 3.76
CA LEU A 30 -2.78 -0.40 3.59
C LEU A 30 -2.13 -0.62 4.96
N ASP A 31 -1.05 -1.40 4.96
CA ASP A 31 -0.23 -1.65 6.14
C ASP A 31 0.20 -0.31 6.79
N PRO A 32 -0.10 -0.07 8.07
CA PRO A 32 0.31 1.16 8.75
C PRO A 32 1.83 1.29 8.91
N THR A 33 2.59 0.21 8.75
CA THR A 33 4.05 0.16 8.85
C THR A 33 4.75 0.22 7.49
N ILE A 34 4.00 0.38 6.39
CA ILE A 34 4.55 0.47 5.04
C ILE A 34 5.66 1.53 4.95
N GLU A 35 6.72 1.19 4.20
CA GLU A 35 7.83 2.11 3.96
C GLU A 35 7.41 3.28 3.05
N LYS A 36 8.02 4.44 3.28
CA LYS A 36 7.62 5.67 2.58
C LYS A 36 7.78 5.62 1.06
N SER A 37 8.83 4.97 0.59
CA SER A 37 9.07 4.74 -0.83
C SER A 37 8.00 3.85 -1.45
N GLU A 38 7.60 2.79 -0.74
CA GLU A 38 6.59 1.83 -1.20
C GLU A 38 5.20 2.47 -1.23
N LEU A 39 4.82 3.20 -0.17
CA LEU A 39 3.55 3.94 -0.18
C LEU A 39 3.49 4.94 -1.34
N LYS A 40 4.58 5.67 -1.59
CA LYS A 40 4.65 6.62 -2.72
C LYS A 40 4.52 5.90 -4.06
N LEU A 41 5.15 4.73 -4.20
CA LEU A 41 5.04 3.91 -5.42
C LEU A 41 3.60 3.44 -5.65
N LEU A 42 2.92 2.94 -4.62
CA LEU A 42 1.51 2.54 -4.69
C LEU A 42 0.61 3.72 -5.10
N MET A 43 0.76 4.87 -4.45
CA MET A 43 -0.05 6.07 -4.75
C MET A 43 0.16 6.56 -6.19
N ASN A 44 1.40 6.54 -6.67
CA ASN A 44 1.70 6.85 -8.08
C ASN A 44 1.10 5.81 -9.04
N GLY A 45 1.13 4.53 -8.67
CA GLY A 45 0.49 3.45 -9.41
C GLY A 45 -1.02 3.68 -9.57
N TYR A 46 -1.71 3.99 -8.47
CA TYR A 46 -3.14 4.31 -8.51
C TYR A 46 -3.45 5.52 -9.39
N ALA A 47 -2.70 6.62 -9.22
CA ALA A 47 -2.88 7.81 -10.04
C ALA A 47 -2.69 7.52 -11.54
N LYS A 48 -1.69 6.70 -11.88
CA LYS A 48 -1.44 6.26 -13.26
C LYS A 48 -2.57 5.39 -13.80
N SER A 49 -3.05 4.41 -13.04
CA SER A 49 -4.13 3.51 -13.45
C SER A 49 -5.43 4.25 -13.76
N LEU A 50 -5.71 5.35 -13.05
CA LEU A 50 -6.91 6.17 -13.23
C LEU A 50 -6.70 7.35 -14.20
N GLY A 51 -5.47 7.60 -14.66
CA GLY A 51 -5.16 8.75 -15.53
C GLY A 51 -5.23 10.12 -14.84
N VAL A 52 -5.07 10.18 -13.52
CA VAL A 52 -5.27 11.39 -12.71
C VAL A 52 -4.00 11.88 -12.03
N LYS A 53 -4.08 13.05 -11.38
CA LYS A 53 -3.05 13.59 -10.49
C LYS A 53 -3.43 13.34 -9.02
N CYS A 54 -2.45 13.45 -8.11
CA CYS A 54 -2.64 13.21 -6.68
C CYS A 54 -3.81 14.01 -6.08
N VAL A 55 -4.00 15.25 -6.53
CA VAL A 55 -5.06 16.14 -6.06
C VAL A 55 -6.46 15.68 -6.47
N PHE A 56 -6.63 14.68 -7.32
CA PHE A 56 -7.94 14.08 -7.60
C PHE A 56 -8.51 13.43 -6.33
N CYS A 57 -7.69 12.61 -5.64
CA CYS A 57 -8.08 11.96 -4.39
C CYS A 57 -7.67 12.75 -3.14
N HIS A 58 -6.56 13.50 -3.16
CA HIS A 58 -6.03 14.12 -1.95
C HIS A 58 -6.33 15.63 -1.86
N VAL A 59 -6.51 16.10 -0.62
CA VAL A 59 -6.42 17.52 -0.29
C VAL A 59 -4.94 17.92 -0.33
N ARG A 60 -4.62 18.97 -1.09
CA ARG A 60 -3.25 19.51 -1.19
C ARG A 60 -2.72 19.86 0.21
N ASP A 61 -1.48 19.47 0.48
CA ASP A 61 -0.78 19.62 1.76
C ASP A 61 -1.42 18.92 2.98
N ALA A 62 -2.54 18.20 2.78
CA ALA A 62 -3.28 17.51 3.84
C ALA A 62 -3.75 16.12 3.39
N PHE A 63 -2.81 15.29 2.92
CA PHE A 63 -3.08 13.96 2.33
C PHE A 63 -3.87 13.00 3.23
N HIS A 64 -3.79 13.18 4.55
CA HIS A 64 -4.50 12.37 5.54
C HIS A 64 -6.00 12.68 5.62
N LYS A 65 -6.46 13.86 5.18
CA LYS A 65 -7.88 14.24 5.22
C LYS A 65 -8.73 13.39 4.26
N ASP A 66 -9.97 13.16 4.66
CA ASP A 66 -10.95 12.36 3.91
C ASP A 66 -12.02 13.24 3.21
N ASP A 67 -11.78 14.56 3.14
CA ASP A 67 -12.68 15.58 2.57
C ASP A 67 -12.99 15.40 1.07
N LYS A 68 -12.30 14.48 0.37
CA LYS A 68 -12.55 14.15 -1.03
C LYS A 68 -13.19 12.78 -1.14
N GLU A 69 -14.38 12.74 -1.72
CA GLU A 69 -15.12 11.49 -1.95
C GLU A 69 -14.31 10.44 -2.71
N HIS A 70 -13.55 10.85 -3.73
CA HIS A 70 -12.69 9.95 -4.50
C HIS A 70 -11.70 9.16 -3.62
N LYS A 71 -11.21 9.72 -2.52
CA LYS A 71 -10.35 8.98 -1.57
C LYS A 71 -11.12 7.90 -0.81
N LEU A 72 -12.36 8.19 -0.44
CA LEU A 72 -13.24 7.24 0.24
C LEU A 72 -13.58 6.07 -0.69
N VAL A 73 -13.88 6.36 -1.95
CA VAL A 73 -14.12 5.35 -2.99
C VAL A 73 -12.85 4.54 -3.27
N ALA A 74 -11.71 5.20 -3.47
CA ALA A 74 -10.43 4.52 -3.69
C ALA A 74 -10.09 3.54 -2.56
N ARG A 75 -10.40 3.86 -1.30
CA ARG A 75 -10.21 2.95 -0.16
C ARG A 75 -11.02 1.67 -0.32
N LYS A 76 -12.28 1.77 -0.76
CA LYS A 76 -13.12 0.60 -1.06
C LYS A 76 -12.54 -0.20 -2.22
N MET A 77 -12.06 0.46 -3.27
CA MET A 77 -11.44 -0.20 -4.43
C MET A 77 -10.13 -0.92 -4.09
N ILE A 78 -9.31 -0.38 -3.19
CA ILE A 78 -8.09 -1.06 -2.70
C ILE A 78 -8.48 -2.33 -1.96
N ALA A 79 -9.47 -2.28 -1.06
CA ALA A 79 -9.96 -3.45 -0.34
C ALA A 79 -10.55 -4.51 -1.29
N MET A 80 -11.35 -4.09 -2.27
CA MET A 80 -11.90 -4.96 -3.32
C MET A 80 -10.78 -5.65 -4.12
N THR A 81 -9.77 -4.89 -4.55
CA THR A 81 -8.63 -5.43 -5.29
C THR A 81 -7.87 -6.47 -4.47
N ALA A 82 -7.66 -6.23 -3.18
CA ALA A 82 -7.03 -7.20 -2.28
C ALA A 82 -7.86 -8.50 -2.16
N GLY A 83 -9.19 -8.38 -2.08
CA GLY A 83 -10.11 -9.53 -2.10
C GLY A 83 -10.00 -10.35 -3.39
N ILE A 84 -10.08 -9.68 -4.55
CA ILE A 84 -9.96 -10.34 -5.86
C ILE A 84 -8.61 -11.03 -5.99
N ARG A 85 -7.51 -10.39 -5.58
CA ARG A 85 -6.17 -11.00 -5.57
C ARG A 85 -6.09 -12.25 -4.72
N ALA A 86 -6.70 -12.23 -3.53
CA ALA A 86 -6.75 -13.40 -2.65
C ALA A 86 -7.47 -14.58 -3.32
N ASP A 87 -8.56 -14.31 -4.04
CA ASP A 87 -9.29 -15.36 -4.78
C ASP A 87 -8.53 -15.82 -6.03
N LEU A 88 -7.90 -14.93 -6.78
CA LEU A 88 -7.02 -15.28 -7.90
C LEU A 88 -5.86 -16.18 -7.47
N LYS A 89 -5.30 -15.94 -6.27
CA LYS A 89 -4.24 -16.79 -5.71
C LYS A 89 -4.74 -18.22 -5.41
N LYS A 90 -5.98 -18.37 -4.95
CA LYS A 90 -6.61 -19.69 -4.74
C LYS A 90 -6.92 -20.39 -6.07
N THR A 91 -7.43 -19.65 -7.04
CA THR A 91 -7.82 -20.19 -8.36
C THR A 91 -6.60 -20.55 -9.21
N PHE A 92 -5.51 -19.78 -9.11
CA PHE A 92 -4.30 -19.94 -9.92
C PHE A 92 -3.04 -20.07 -9.06
N PRO A 93 -2.90 -21.13 -8.24
CA PRO A 93 -1.84 -21.23 -7.23
C PRO A 93 -0.41 -21.32 -7.80
N LYS A 94 -0.27 -21.66 -9.09
CA LYS A 94 1.02 -21.76 -9.79
C LYS A 94 1.22 -20.69 -10.86
N LYS A 95 0.33 -19.70 -10.96
CA LYS A 95 0.46 -18.60 -11.93
C LYS A 95 0.46 -17.27 -11.21
N ASP A 96 1.24 -16.34 -11.73
CA ASP A 96 1.37 -14.99 -11.20
C ASP A 96 0.24 -14.06 -11.70
N VAL A 97 -1.02 -14.48 -11.52
CA VAL A 97 -2.20 -13.70 -11.95
C VAL A 97 -2.59 -12.69 -10.87
N SER A 98 -2.48 -13.07 -9.60
CA SER A 98 -2.79 -12.22 -8.45
C SER A 98 -1.99 -10.91 -8.47
N GLU A 99 -0.65 -10.98 -8.60
CA GLU A 99 0.18 -9.78 -8.53
C GLU A 99 -0.02 -8.86 -9.74
N LYS A 100 -0.39 -9.42 -10.89
CA LYS A 100 -0.68 -8.66 -12.12
C LYS A 100 -2.04 -7.97 -12.10
N PHE A 101 -3.01 -8.48 -11.33
CA PHE A 101 -4.32 -7.87 -11.23
C PHE A 101 -4.24 -6.56 -10.43
N ASN A 102 -4.56 -5.42 -11.03
CA ASN A 102 -4.52 -4.10 -10.37
C ASN A 102 -5.54 -3.15 -11.00
N CYS A 103 -5.60 -1.90 -10.53
CA CYS A 103 -6.56 -0.90 -10.97
C CYS A 103 -6.58 -0.68 -12.49
N THR A 104 -5.43 -0.84 -13.17
CA THR A 104 -5.32 -0.68 -14.64
C THR A 104 -6.17 -1.69 -15.40
N VAL A 105 -6.40 -2.89 -14.84
CA VAL A 105 -7.21 -3.94 -15.50
C VAL A 105 -8.62 -3.44 -15.82
N CYS A 106 -9.19 -2.61 -14.96
CA CYS A 106 -10.52 -2.05 -15.16
C CYS A 106 -10.46 -0.61 -15.66
N HIS A 107 -9.64 0.24 -15.04
CA HIS A 107 -9.63 1.67 -15.31
C HIS A 107 -8.92 2.04 -16.62
N ALA A 108 -7.90 1.27 -17.04
CA ALA A 108 -7.17 1.50 -18.29
C ALA A 108 -6.72 2.96 -18.55
N GLY A 109 -6.43 3.75 -17.50
CA GLY A 109 -6.07 5.17 -17.62
C GLY A 109 -7.24 6.15 -17.62
N SER A 110 -8.45 5.69 -17.30
CA SER A 110 -9.66 6.49 -17.13
C SER A 110 -10.16 6.45 -15.68
N THR A 111 -10.81 7.54 -15.24
CA THR A 111 -11.42 7.61 -13.91
C THR A 111 -12.60 6.66 -13.79
N ASP A 112 -13.41 6.57 -14.84
CA ASP A 112 -14.50 5.62 -14.96
C ASP A 112 -14.13 4.52 -15.95
N PRO A 113 -14.22 3.24 -15.57
CA PRO A 113 -14.06 2.12 -16.51
C PRO A 113 -15.14 2.17 -17.60
N GLU A 114 -14.77 1.82 -18.83
CA GLU A 114 -15.68 1.87 -20.01
C GLU A 114 -16.96 1.03 -19.86
N TRP A 115 -16.90 -0.02 -19.05
CA TRP A 115 -17.98 -0.98 -18.82
C TRP A 115 -18.88 -0.62 -17.63
N VAL A 116 -18.64 0.52 -16.97
CA VAL A 116 -19.53 1.04 -15.93
C VAL A 116 -20.62 1.87 -16.59
N GLU A 117 -21.81 1.28 -16.70
CA GLU A 117 -23.01 1.99 -17.18
C GLU A 117 -23.63 2.83 -16.06
N THR A 118 -24.07 4.05 -16.40
CA THR A 118 -24.87 4.88 -15.49
C THR A 118 -26.25 4.26 -15.36
N HIS A 119 -26.60 3.85 -14.16
CA HIS A 119 -27.94 3.37 -13.81
C HIS A 119 -28.88 4.55 -13.52
#